data_AF-A0A6N7FTI9-F1
#
_entry.id   AF-A0A6N7FTI9-F1
#
_cell.length_a   1.000
_cell.length_b   1.000
_cell.length_c   1.000
_cell.angle_alpha   90.00
_cell.angle_beta   90.00
_cell.angle_gamma   90.00
#
_symmetry.space_group_name_H-M   'P 1'
#
loop_
_entity.id
_entity.type
_entity.pdbx_description
1 polymer ?
#
loop_
_entity_poly.entity_id
_entity_poly.type
_entity_poly.pdbx_seq_one_letter_code
_entity_poly.pdbx_strand_id
1 'polypeptide(L)'
;MLTVEVPDRLLPERRYALSVVLGHHLGVSHRVEVVGPTRQATVIRDDAGRSVRVADDLFARPEALWGSSALVPTGELAVAALAPELAGRLATSELPVLFGRPAPNDGPGEPVELGIDVFGSAFFLLSRYEEWASTRRDEHDRFVFAGSTADRYGLVNEPLVDQYVEVLWWYLERAWPRLERRRWAFEVVPTHDVDNAFAFGGRPWRSLAPALAGAAARRRPREVLDRARQWAAVRREGIDADPYNTFRTIMDVTEGGGAASAFYFIPDATRVGRSPRGRYTLDDAPVRRLMAEVASRGHEIGIHASYPAHDEPERLASELATLRRACQDLGLPSLVRGGRHHYLRWAAPRSWRTWSDAGLDYDSTVGFAERPGFRAGTCRPYPVYDLDGRAQLPLVERPLILMDVSVTGYAGHDARSEEAAELVLSLRRRCQQVGGEFVVLWHNDVLARPGELDLFRLALTGTT
;
A
#
# COMPACT_ATOMS: atom_id res chain seq x y z
N MET A 1 -13.19 25.13 -16.53
CA MET A 1 -12.36 24.96 -15.32
C MET A 1 -13.22 25.31 -14.12
N LEU A 2 -13.22 24.51 -13.05
CA LEU A 2 -14.04 24.78 -11.87
C LEU A 2 -13.29 25.69 -10.89
N THR A 3 -14.03 26.47 -10.10
CA THR A 3 -13.52 27.26 -8.98
C THR A 3 -13.90 26.56 -7.68
N VAL A 4 -12.93 26.34 -6.79
CA VAL A 4 -13.15 25.73 -5.48
C VAL A 4 -12.88 26.77 -4.41
N GLU A 5 -13.94 27.20 -3.75
CA GLU A 5 -13.88 28.15 -2.64
C GLU A 5 -13.64 27.39 -1.33
N VAL A 6 -12.59 27.77 -0.60
CA VAL A 6 -12.23 27.20 0.69
C VAL A 6 -11.94 28.27 1.73
N PRO A 7 -12.18 28.00 3.02
CA PRO A 7 -11.73 28.87 4.11
C PRO A 7 -10.20 29.08 4.13
N ASP A 8 -9.75 30.16 4.76
CA ASP A 8 -8.34 30.58 4.86
C ASP A 8 -7.48 29.82 5.88
N ARG A 9 -8.08 28.88 6.62
CA ARG A 9 -7.40 28.06 7.63
C ARG A 9 -6.97 26.71 7.06
N LEU A 10 -5.81 26.19 7.46
CA LEU A 10 -5.27 24.89 7.03
C LEU A 10 -5.16 24.79 5.49
N LEU A 11 -4.77 25.89 4.84
CA LEU A 11 -4.68 25.96 3.37
C LEU A 11 -3.77 24.90 2.74
N PRO A 12 -2.58 24.57 3.28
CA PRO A 12 -1.75 23.50 2.73
C PRO A 12 -2.46 22.14 2.71
N GLU A 13 -3.13 21.78 3.81
CA GLU A 13 -3.85 20.52 3.95
C GLU A 13 -5.05 20.44 3.00
N ARG A 14 -5.82 21.54 2.90
CA ARG A 14 -6.95 21.66 1.98
C ARG A 14 -6.51 21.56 0.53
N ARG A 15 -5.44 22.29 0.16
CA ARG A 15 -4.90 22.25 -1.20
C ARG A 15 -4.43 20.86 -1.58
N TYR A 16 -3.79 20.14 -0.66
CA TYR A 16 -3.43 18.75 -0.87
C TYR A 16 -4.68 17.88 -1.09
N ALA A 17 -5.68 17.96 -0.19
CA ALA A 17 -6.90 17.16 -0.32
C ALA A 17 -7.63 17.40 -1.66
N LEU A 18 -7.74 18.66 -2.09
CA LEU A 18 -8.30 19.05 -3.39
C LEU A 18 -7.44 18.54 -4.56
N SER A 19 -6.12 18.71 -4.47
CA SER A 19 -5.16 18.24 -5.46
C SER A 19 -5.28 16.73 -5.68
N VAL A 20 -5.38 15.94 -4.61
CA VAL A 20 -5.50 14.48 -4.72
C VAL A 20 -6.89 14.07 -5.20
N VAL A 21 -7.96 14.55 -4.58
CA VAL A 21 -9.33 14.11 -4.90
C VAL A 21 -9.78 14.62 -6.27
N LEU A 22 -9.72 15.93 -6.52
CA LEU A 22 -10.16 16.51 -7.79
C LEU A 22 -9.10 16.36 -8.88
N GLY A 23 -7.85 16.67 -8.58
CA GLY A 23 -6.77 16.68 -9.57
C GLY A 23 -6.30 15.28 -9.94
N HIS A 24 -5.79 14.52 -8.97
CA HIS A 24 -5.14 13.24 -9.21
C HIS A 24 -6.14 12.10 -9.49
N HIS A 25 -7.14 11.91 -8.62
CA HIS A 25 -8.12 10.83 -8.78
C HIS A 25 -9.13 11.13 -9.88
N LEU A 26 -9.73 12.32 -9.89
CA LEU A 26 -10.77 12.68 -10.87
C LEU A 26 -10.24 13.34 -12.14
N GLY A 27 -9.00 13.85 -12.19
CA GLY A 27 -8.49 14.55 -13.38
C GLY A 27 -9.19 15.89 -13.67
N VAL A 28 -9.89 16.45 -12.69
CA VAL A 28 -10.68 17.68 -12.83
C VAL A 28 -9.82 18.90 -12.59
N SER A 29 -9.66 19.72 -13.64
CA SER A 29 -8.96 21.00 -13.57
C SER A 29 -9.74 22.02 -12.75
N HIS A 30 -9.09 22.57 -11.74
CA HIS A 30 -9.68 23.51 -10.80
C HIS A 30 -8.70 24.60 -10.37
N ARG A 31 -9.25 25.73 -9.92
CA ARG A 31 -8.51 26.77 -9.19
C ARG A 31 -9.06 26.90 -7.77
N VAL A 32 -8.20 27.22 -6.81
CA VAL A 32 -8.60 27.43 -5.42
C VAL A 32 -8.74 28.91 -5.15
N GLU A 33 -9.92 29.33 -4.68
CA GLU A 33 -10.19 30.68 -4.19
C GLU A 33 -10.35 30.65 -2.67
N VAL A 34 -9.57 31.47 -1.97
CA VAL A 34 -9.66 31.57 -0.51
C VAL A 34 -10.73 32.57 -0.16
N VAL A 35 -11.74 32.12 0.59
CA VAL A 35 -12.85 32.94 1.06
C VAL A 35 -12.71 33.20 2.56
N GLY A 36 -13.28 34.32 3.03
CA GLY A 36 -13.20 34.73 4.43
C GLY A 36 -13.80 33.72 5.43
N PRO A 37 -13.57 33.91 6.73
CA PRO A 37 -13.76 32.91 7.79
C PRO A 37 -15.22 32.48 8.05
N THR A 38 -16.20 33.08 7.37
CA THR A 38 -17.63 32.88 7.60
C THR A 38 -18.22 31.66 6.89
N ARG A 39 -17.45 30.94 6.07
CA ARG A 39 -17.93 29.72 5.37
C ARG A 39 -17.42 28.45 6.03
N GLN A 40 -18.33 27.52 6.34
CA GLN A 40 -18.05 26.19 6.93
C GLN A 40 -18.16 25.06 5.90
N ALA A 41 -17.84 25.33 4.62
CA ALA A 41 -17.95 24.33 3.57
C ALA A 41 -17.01 24.64 2.41
N THR A 42 -16.59 23.58 1.72
CA THR A 42 -15.92 23.68 0.43
C THR A 42 -16.99 23.84 -0.65
N VAL A 43 -16.91 24.89 -1.47
CA VAL A 43 -17.88 25.13 -2.55
C VAL A 43 -17.20 25.00 -3.89
N ILE A 44 -17.62 24.02 -4.69
CA ILE A 44 -17.18 23.83 -6.06
C ILE A 44 -18.19 24.54 -6.96
N ARG A 45 -17.76 25.46 -7.80
CA ARG A 45 -18.65 26.22 -8.69
C ARG A 45 -18.06 26.48 -10.07
N ASP A 46 -18.92 26.80 -11.02
CA ASP A 46 -18.52 27.36 -12.31
C ASP A 46 -18.82 28.87 -12.39
N ASP A 47 -18.52 29.46 -13.54
CA ASP A 47 -18.77 30.89 -13.80
C ASP A 47 -20.26 31.19 -14.08
N ALA A 48 -21.08 30.16 -14.31
CA ALA A 48 -22.51 30.27 -14.54
C ALA A 48 -23.34 30.23 -13.24
N GLY A 49 -22.69 30.07 -12.08
CA GLY A 49 -23.32 30.08 -10.76
C GLY A 49 -23.75 28.70 -10.25
N ARG A 50 -23.63 27.64 -11.06
CA ARG A 50 -23.90 26.27 -10.61
C ARG A 50 -22.87 25.90 -9.55
N SER A 51 -23.33 25.22 -8.49
CA SER A 51 -22.43 24.84 -7.40
C SER A 51 -22.82 23.54 -6.69
N VAL A 52 -21.79 22.85 -6.21
CA VAL A 52 -21.86 21.72 -5.29
C VAL A 52 -21.15 22.13 -4.01
N ARG A 53 -21.85 22.05 -2.88
CA ARG A 53 -21.31 22.34 -1.55
C ARG A 53 -20.95 21.01 -0.87
N VAL A 54 -19.69 20.87 -0.49
CA VAL A 54 -19.17 19.69 0.21
C VAL A 54 -18.89 20.08 1.66
N ALA A 55 -19.30 19.23 2.60
CA ALA A 55 -18.99 19.40 4.00
C ALA A 55 -17.49 19.55 4.23
N ASP A 56 -17.13 20.26 5.30
CA ASP A 56 -15.77 20.66 5.62
C ASP A 56 -15.51 20.51 7.13
N ASP A 57 -15.89 19.36 7.66
CA ASP A 57 -15.98 19.09 9.08
C ASP A 57 -14.60 18.99 9.74
N LEU A 58 -13.70 18.16 9.20
CA LEU A 58 -12.36 17.97 9.76
C LEU A 58 -11.58 19.28 9.78
N PHE A 59 -11.52 19.98 8.65
CA PHE A 59 -10.81 21.25 8.54
C PHE A 59 -11.56 22.44 9.15
N ALA A 60 -12.74 22.24 9.74
CA ALA A 60 -13.41 23.21 10.61
C ALA A 60 -13.11 22.97 12.10
N ARG A 61 -12.55 21.81 12.48
CA ARG A 61 -12.22 21.51 13.90
C ARG A 61 -11.15 22.45 14.47
N PRO A 62 -11.28 22.91 15.73
CA PRO A 62 -10.36 23.88 16.32
C PRO A 62 -8.88 23.54 16.12
N GLU A 63 -8.05 24.53 15.79
CA GLU A 63 -6.64 24.34 15.47
C GLU A 63 -5.86 23.71 16.63
N ALA A 64 -6.25 24.01 17.87
CA ALA A 64 -5.67 23.42 19.08
C ALA A 64 -5.82 21.88 19.18
N LEU A 65 -6.67 21.24 18.37
CA LEU A 65 -6.84 19.79 18.33
C LEU A 65 -5.89 19.11 17.34
N TRP A 66 -5.33 19.85 16.39
CA TRP A 66 -4.41 19.31 15.38
C TRP A 66 -3.10 18.87 16.04
N GLY A 67 -2.53 17.73 15.62
CA GLY A 67 -1.40 17.11 16.32
C GLY A 67 -1.79 16.14 17.42
N SER A 68 -3.09 15.94 17.66
CA SER A 68 -3.56 15.08 18.73
C SER A 68 -4.57 14.04 18.25
N SER A 69 -4.74 13.00 19.06
CA SER A 69 -5.75 11.96 18.86
C SER A 69 -7.19 12.48 19.03
N ALA A 70 -7.40 13.74 19.42
CA ALA A 70 -8.74 14.32 19.58
C ALA A 70 -9.49 14.47 18.24
N LEU A 71 -8.77 14.44 17.11
CA LEU A 71 -9.38 14.41 15.77
C LEU A 71 -9.62 12.99 15.23
N VAL A 72 -9.19 11.96 15.95
CA VAL A 72 -9.51 10.56 15.60
C VAL A 72 -10.96 10.29 16.01
N PRO A 73 -11.83 9.78 15.12
CA PRO A 73 -13.23 9.51 15.47
C PRO A 73 -13.35 8.57 16.68
N THR A 74 -14.12 9.01 17.69
CA THR A 74 -14.42 8.24 18.91
C THR A 74 -15.94 8.19 19.10
N GLY A 75 -16.56 7.02 18.89
CA GLY A 75 -18.02 6.85 18.93
C GLY A 75 -18.50 6.00 17.74
N GLU A 76 -19.80 5.82 17.57
CA GLU A 76 -20.34 5.16 16.38
C GLU A 76 -20.23 6.10 15.16
N LEU A 77 -19.85 5.55 14.00
CA LEU A 77 -19.91 6.32 12.75
C LEU A 77 -21.34 6.39 12.27
N ALA A 78 -21.75 7.57 11.79
CA ALA A 78 -22.97 7.68 11.01
C ALA A 78 -22.83 6.88 9.70
N VAL A 79 -23.95 6.44 9.15
CA VAL A 79 -24.00 5.69 7.89
C VAL A 79 -24.88 6.45 6.91
N ALA A 80 -24.34 6.73 5.72
CA ALA A 80 -25.05 7.36 4.62
C ALA A 80 -25.67 6.29 3.72
N ALA A 81 -26.98 6.36 3.51
CA ALA A 81 -27.66 5.55 2.50
C ALA A 81 -27.34 6.08 1.10
N LEU A 82 -27.03 5.19 0.17
CA LEU A 82 -26.71 5.53 -1.21
C LEU A 82 -27.93 5.43 -2.11
N ALA A 83 -28.02 6.35 -3.08
CA ALA A 83 -28.97 6.23 -4.18
C ALA A 83 -28.78 4.89 -4.92
N PRO A 84 -29.84 4.21 -5.38
CA PRO A 84 -29.75 2.87 -5.95
C PRO A 84 -28.73 2.73 -7.09
N GLU A 85 -28.61 3.73 -7.96
CA GLU A 85 -27.65 3.71 -9.07
C GLU A 85 -26.20 3.77 -8.56
N LEU A 86 -25.94 4.60 -7.55
CA LEU A 86 -24.62 4.72 -6.92
C LEU A 86 -24.29 3.46 -6.09
N ALA A 87 -25.29 2.89 -5.42
CA ALA A 87 -25.16 1.65 -4.69
C ALA A 87 -24.76 0.48 -5.61
N GLY A 88 -25.36 0.42 -6.80
CA GLY A 88 -24.97 -0.53 -7.85
C GLY A 88 -23.53 -0.35 -8.34
N ARG A 89 -23.06 0.91 -8.48
CA ARG A 89 -21.67 1.22 -8.87
C ARG A 89 -20.65 0.77 -7.81
N LEU A 90 -20.99 0.92 -6.52
CA LEU A 90 -20.08 0.63 -5.40
C LEU A 90 -20.27 -0.76 -4.78
N ALA A 91 -21.27 -1.52 -5.24
CA ALA A 91 -21.68 -2.79 -4.64
C ALA A 91 -21.86 -2.69 -3.10
N THR A 92 -22.48 -1.60 -2.65
CA THR A 92 -22.90 -1.36 -1.27
C THR A 92 -24.07 -0.38 -1.27
N SER A 93 -25.07 -0.56 -0.40
CA SER A 93 -26.18 0.39 -0.24
C SER A 93 -25.89 1.49 0.76
N GLU A 94 -24.81 1.35 1.52
CA GLU A 94 -24.49 2.18 2.67
C GLU A 94 -22.98 2.48 2.71
N LEU A 95 -22.62 3.67 3.18
CA LEU A 95 -21.24 4.05 3.45
C LEU A 95 -21.09 4.64 4.85
N PRO A 96 -20.07 4.21 5.62
CA PRO A 96 -19.74 4.89 6.87
C PRO A 96 -19.32 6.33 6.57
N VAL A 97 -19.61 7.26 7.47
CA VAL A 97 -19.27 8.68 7.36
C VAL A 97 -18.21 8.99 8.40
N LEU A 98 -16.95 9.12 7.97
CA LEU A 98 -15.82 9.37 8.86
C LEU A 98 -15.87 10.79 9.45
N PHE A 99 -16.16 11.78 8.59
CA PHE A 99 -16.38 13.18 8.95
C PHE A 99 -17.57 13.75 8.18
N GLY A 100 -18.28 14.70 8.78
CA GLY A 100 -19.51 15.28 8.22
C GLY A 100 -20.78 14.58 8.70
N ARG A 101 -21.78 14.47 7.81
CA ARG A 101 -23.14 13.96 8.13
C ARG A 101 -23.70 13.07 7.02
N PRO A 102 -24.57 12.10 7.36
CA PRO A 102 -25.05 11.08 6.43
C PRO A 102 -26.07 11.55 5.39
N ALA A 103 -26.62 12.76 5.54
CA ALA A 103 -27.65 13.28 4.67
C ALA A 103 -27.06 14.19 3.59
N PRO A 104 -27.09 13.79 2.31
CA PRO A 104 -27.11 14.75 1.22
C PRO A 104 -28.50 15.39 1.11
N ASN A 105 -28.54 16.66 0.72
CA ASN A 105 -29.81 17.28 0.35
C ASN A 105 -30.04 17.00 -1.14
N ASP A 106 -30.65 15.86 -1.45
CA ASP A 106 -31.04 15.48 -2.83
C ASP A 106 -32.33 16.20 -3.30
N GLY A 107 -32.85 17.14 -2.50
CA GLY A 107 -34.02 17.94 -2.84
C GLY A 107 -33.77 18.87 -4.04
N PRO A 108 -34.81 19.23 -4.81
CA PRO A 108 -34.68 20.21 -5.88
C PRO A 108 -34.35 21.59 -5.30
N GLY A 109 -33.11 22.04 -5.51
CA GLY A 109 -32.64 23.37 -5.12
C GLY A 109 -31.12 23.50 -5.31
N GLU A 110 -30.66 24.67 -5.75
CA GLU A 110 -29.24 25.03 -5.70
C GLU A 110 -28.95 25.77 -4.37
N PRO A 111 -27.80 25.53 -3.73
CA PRO A 111 -26.74 24.59 -4.10
C PRO A 111 -27.03 23.14 -3.70
N VAL A 112 -26.54 22.18 -4.50
CA VAL A 112 -26.59 20.76 -4.14
C VAL A 112 -25.59 20.50 -3.01
N GLU A 113 -26.02 19.87 -1.92
CA GLU A 113 -25.23 19.72 -0.70
C GLU A 113 -24.86 18.26 -0.42
N LEU A 114 -23.56 17.99 -0.40
CA LEU A 114 -22.97 16.72 0.02
C LEU A 114 -22.53 16.82 1.49
N GLY A 115 -23.27 16.12 2.37
CA GLY A 115 -23.03 16.13 3.81
C GLY A 115 -21.76 15.41 4.26
N ILE A 116 -21.22 14.50 3.44
CA ILE A 116 -19.98 13.77 3.72
C ILE A 116 -18.79 14.71 3.48
N ASP A 117 -17.88 14.82 4.44
CA ASP A 117 -16.63 15.56 4.28
C ASP A 117 -15.62 14.70 3.52
N VAL A 118 -15.75 14.67 2.19
CA VAL A 118 -14.90 13.88 1.29
C VAL A 118 -13.44 14.32 1.38
N PHE A 119 -13.18 15.63 1.42
CA PHE A 119 -11.82 16.16 1.40
C PHE A 119 -11.11 15.96 2.74
N GLY A 120 -11.79 16.21 3.86
CA GLY A 120 -11.27 15.96 5.19
C GLY A 120 -11.05 14.46 5.45
N SER A 121 -12.00 13.61 5.06
CA SER A 121 -11.86 12.16 5.23
C SER A 121 -10.72 11.58 4.38
N ALA A 122 -10.59 12.02 3.12
CA ALA A 122 -9.46 11.64 2.27
C ALA A 122 -8.14 12.13 2.88
N PHE A 123 -8.07 13.38 3.33
CA PHE A 123 -6.88 13.90 4.00
C PHE A 123 -6.48 13.07 5.22
N PHE A 124 -7.42 12.78 6.12
CA PHE A 124 -7.17 12.01 7.34
C PHE A 124 -6.60 10.62 7.03
N LEU A 125 -7.21 9.91 6.09
CA LEU A 125 -6.83 8.55 5.73
C LEU A 125 -5.52 8.48 4.92
N LEU A 126 -5.34 9.38 3.95
CA LEU A 126 -4.18 9.37 3.04
C LEU A 126 -2.91 9.96 3.68
N SER A 127 -3.03 10.97 4.55
CA SER A 127 -1.89 11.51 5.30
C SER A 127 -1.46 10.63 6.47
N ARG A 128 -2.23 9.56 6.76
CA ARG A 128 -2.08 8.72 7.95
C ARG A 128 -2.13 9.55 9.25
N TYR A 129 -3.02 10.54 9.31
CA TYR A 129 -3.14 11.46 10.44
C TYR A 129 -3.25 10.72 11.78
N GLU A 130 -4.04 9.65 11.85
CA GLU A 130 -4.18 8.83 13.06
C GLU A 130 -2.83 8.31 13.58
N GLU A 131 -1.95 7.87 12.68
CA GLU A 131 -0.66 7.27 13.04
C GLU A 131 0.36 8.31 13.48
N TRP A 132 0.31 9.49 12.86
CA TRP A 132 1.07 10.68 13.26
C TRP A 132 0.63 11.17 14.65
N ALA A 133 -0.68 11.16 14.93
CA ALA A 133 -1.25 11.59 16.20
C ALA A 133 -1.18 10.52 17.31
N SER A 134 -0.71 9.30 17.02
CA SER A 134 -0.68 8.17 17.96
C SER A 134 0.75 7.73 18.27
N THR A 135 0.99 7.38 19.54
CA THR A 135 2.26 6.78 20.01
C THR A 135 2.20 5.26 20.10
N ARG A 136 1.07 4.62 19.74
CA ARG A 136 0.92 3.16 19.83
C ARG A 136 1.74 2.47 18.75
N ARG A 137 2.66 1.61 19.18
CA ARG A 137 3.58 0.86 18.30
C ARG A 137 3.70 -0.59 18.76
N ASP A 138 3.93 -1.49 17.82
CA ASP A 138 4.28 -2.88 18.13
C ASP A 138 5.79 -3.05 18.41
N GLU A 139 6.24 -4.30 18.58
CA GLU A 139 7.65 -4.63 18.81
C GLU A 139 8.60 -4.29 17.65
N HIS A 140 8.05 -4.00 16.46
CA HIS A 140 8.77 -3.58 15.29
C HIS A 140 8.73 -2.07 15.06
N ASP A 141 8.15 -1.30 15.97
CA ASP A 141 7.90 0.14 15.84
C ASP A 141 6.89 0.48 14.72
N ARG A 142 5.94 -0.41 14.45
CA ARG A 142 4.88 -0.21 13.45
C ARG A 142 3.60 0.24 14.13
N PHE A 143 2.79 1.05 13.44
CA PHE A 143 1.46 1.38 13.90
C PHE A 143 0.58 0.12 13.97
N VAL A 144 -0.08 -0.08 15.11
CA VAL A 144 -0.83 -1.30 15.44
C VAL A 144 -2.22 -1.26 14.80
N PHE A 145 -2.64 -2.36 14.16
CA PHE A 145 -3.98 -2.49 13.60
C PHE A 145 -5.05 -2.46 14.71
N ALA A 146 -4.85 -3.24 15.78
CA ALA A 146 -5.80 -3.35 16.89
C ALA A 146 -6.12 -1.99 17.52
N GLY A 147 -7.41 -1.66 17.58
CA GLY A 147 -7.94 -0.40 18.08
C GLY A 147 -7.64 0.81 17.19
N SER A 148 -7.16 0.63 15.96
CA SER A 148 -7.13 1.69 14.95
C SER A 148 -8.54 2.06 14.49
N THR A 149 -8.68 3.15 13.77
CA THR A 149 -9.94 3.54 13.11
C THR A 149 -10.41 2.44 12.15
N ALA A 150 -9.49 1.81 11.43
CA ALA A 150 -9.81 0.72 10.50
C ALA A 150 -10.34 -0.53 11.21
N ASP A 151 -9.76 -0.89 12.36
CA ASP A 151 -10.21 -2.01 13.19
C ASP A 151 -11.56 -1.71 13.86
N ARG A 152 -11.67 -0.56 14.53
CA ARG A 152 -12.86 -0.15 15.29
C ARG A 152 -14.14 -0.17 14.46
N TYR A 153 -14.04 0.23 13.19
CA TYR A 153 -15.18 0.38 12.30
C TYR A 153 -15.22 -0.63 11.16
N GLY A 154 -14.32 -1.63 11.16
CA GLY A 154 -14.28 -2.66 10.11
C GLY A 154 -13.93 -2.13 8.72
N LEU A 155 -13.25 -0.99 8.62
CA LEU A 155 -12.97 -0.30 7.34
C LEU A 155 -11.83 -0.92 6.55
N VAL A 156 -11.08 -1.86 7.14
CA VAL A 156 -9.89 -2.45 6.50
C VAL A 156 -10.22 -3.18 5.20
N ASN A 157 -11.47 -3.62 5.01
CA ASN A 157 -11.91 -4.32 3.80
C ASN A 157 -12.48 -3.38 2.73
N GLU A 158 -12.50 -2.08 2.95
CA GLU A 158 -13.14 -1.11 2.06
C GLU A 158 -12.15 -0.03 1.58
N PRO A 159 -12.06 0.24 0.26
CA PRO A 159 -11.32 1.37 -0.28
C PRO A 159 -12.14 2.66 -0.08
N LEU A 160 -12.36 3.03 1.19
CA LEU A 160 -13.29 4.08 1.60
C LEU A 160 -13.04 5.45 0.94
N VAL A 161 -11.78 5.84 0.75
CA VAL A 161 -11.41 7.06 0.02
C VAL A 161 -11.88 6.98 -1.42
N ASP A 162 -11.66 5.86 -2.10
CA ASP A 162 -12.11 5.68 -3.48
C ASP A 162 -13.63 5.70 -3.58
N GLN A 163 -14.33 5.09 -2.62
CA GLN A 163 -15.79 5.16 -2.52
C GLN A 163 -16.29 6.60 -2.32
N TYR A 164 -15.67 7.38 -1.43
CA TYR A 164 -16.01 8.79 -1.24
C TYR A 164 -15.75 9.64 -2.50
N VAL A 165 -14.69 9.35 -3.25
CA VAL A 165 -14.41 10.00 -4.54
C VAL A 165 -15.52 9.70 -5.55
N GLU A 166 -16.02 8.45 -5.61
CA GLU A 166 -17.13 8.09 -6.49
C GLU A 166 -18.47 8.73 -6.05
N VAL A 167 -18.71 8.86 -4.74
CA VAL A 167 -19.85 9.65 -4.21
C VAL A 167 -19.73 11.11 -4.66
N LEU A 168 -18.58 11.74 -4.48
CA LEU A 168 -18.36 13.11 -4.96
C LEU A 168 -18.62 13.21 -6.47
N TRP A 169 -18.07 12.28 -7.25
CA TRP A 169 -18.28 12.25 -8.70
C TRP A 169 -19.77 12.17 -9.08
N TRP A 170 -20.58 11.40 -8.36
CA TRP A 170 -22.03 11.33 -8.58
C TRP A 170 -22.70 12.70 -8.49
N TYR A 171 -22.31 13.54 -7.53
CA TYR A 171 -22.82 14.91 -7.40
C TYR A 171 -22.28 15.84 -8.50
N LEU A 172 -20.99 15.74 -8.82
CA LEU A 172 -20.36 16.54 -9.87
C LEU A 172 -20.93 16.25 -11.26
N GLU A 173 -21.15 14.98 -11.59
CA GLU A 173 -21.73 14.52 -12.88
C GLU A 173 -23.13 15.07 -13.09
N ARG A 174 -23.93 15.21 -12.03
CA ARG A 174 -25.30 15.76 -12.09
C ARG A 174 -25.30 17.28 -12.23
N ALA A 175 -24.42 17.97 -11.50
CA ALA A 175 -24.27 19.43 -11.60
C ALA A 175 -23.65 19.85 -12.95
N TRP A 176 -22.73 19.04 -13.48
CA TRP A 176 -22.03 19.28 -14.75
C TRP A 176 -22.00 18.02 -15.63
N PRO A 177 -23.07 17.74 -16.40
CA PRO A 177 -23.15 16.52 -17.23
C PRO A 177 -22.10 16.40 -18.36
N ARG A 178 -21.39 17.49 -18.67
CA ARG A 178 -20.30 17.53 -19.65
C ARG A 178 -18.91 17.54 -19.00
N LEU A 179 -18.83 17.44 -17.68
CA LEU A 179 -17.55 17.33 -16.99
C LEU A 179 -16.92 15.98 -17.31
N GLU A 180 -15.66 16.00 -17.72
CA GLU A 180 -14.88 14.79 -17.94
C GLU A 180 -14.06 14.45 -16.70
N ARG A 181 -13.81 13.15 -16.50
CA ARG A 181 -12.92 12.64 -15.45
C ARG A 181 -11.85 11.73 -16.01
N ARG A 182 -10.73 11.65 -15.29
CA ARG A 182 -9.79 10.54 -15.38
C ARG A 182 -10.53 9.22 -15.09
N ARG A 183 -10.28 8.22 -15.92
CA ARG A 183 -10.72 6.85 -15.68
C ARG A 183 -9.49 6.01 -15.36
N TRP A 184 -9.54 5.36 -14.21
CA TRP A 184 -8.53 4.41 -13.81
C TRP A 184 -8.93 3.01 -14.29
N ALA A 185 -7.95 2.23 -14.71
CA ALA A 185 -8.14 0.82 -15.00
C ALA A 185 -7.73 0.01 -13.79
N PHE A 186 -8.43 -1.10 -13.56
CA PHE A 186 -7.99 -2.08 -12.58
C PHE A 186 -6.68 -2.71 -13.07
N GLU A 187 -5.68 -2.75 -12.19
CA GLU A 187 -4.39 -3.36 -12.46
C GLU A 187 -3.98 -4.25 -11.30
N VAL A 188 -3.33 -5.38 -11.59
CA VAL A 188 -2.70 -6.20 -10.56
C VAL A 188 -1.22 -5.88 -10.54
N VAL A 189 -0.68 -5.59 -9.35
CA VAL A 189 0.70 -5.14 -9.17
C VAL A 189 1.42 -6.16 -8.27
N PRO A 190 2.02 -7.21 -8.84
CA PRO A 190 2.80 -8.17 -8.09
C PRO A 190 4.13 -7.57 -7.61
N THR A 191 4.38 -7.69 -6.33
CA THR A 191 5.62 -7.27 -5.66
C THR A 191 6.21 -8.43 -4.88
N HIS A 192 7.53 -8.47 -4.75
CA HIS A 192 8.24 -9.56 -4.09
C HIS A 192 9.40 -9.02 -3.26
N ASP A 193 9.31 -9.19 -1.94
CA ASP A 193 10.41 -8.88 -1.03
C ASP A 193 11.39 -10.06 -1.02
N VAL A 194 12.60 -9.81 -1.52
CA VAL A 194 13.66 -10.82 -1.58
C VAL A 194 14.40 -10.82 -0.25
N ASP A 195 13.81 -11.42 0.78
CA ASP A 195 14.42 -11.55 2.11
C ASP A 195 15.49 -12.66 2.14
N ASN A 196 15.13 -13.80 1.56
CA ASN A 196 15.92 -15.01 1.48
C ASN A 196 15.98 -15.47 0.03
N ALA A 197 16.92 -14.92 -0.75
CA ALA A 197 17.07 -15.30 -2.16
C ALA A 197 17.20 -16.83 -2.34
N PHE A 198 17.99 -17.50 -1.50
CA PHE A 198 18.23 -18.94 -1.59
C PHE A 198 18.31 -19.59 -0.20
N ALA A 199 17.85 -20.83 -0.07
CA ALA A 199 17.95 -21.61 1.17
C ALA A 199 19.40 -22.06 1.43
N PHE A 200 20.08 -22.51 0.38
CA PHE A 200 21.40 -23.14 0.41
C PHE A 200 22.42 -22.53 -0.55
N GLY A 201 21.96 -21.75 -1.55
CA GLY A 201 22.83 -21.05 -2.50
C GLY A 201 24.01 -20.32 -1.84
N GLY A 202 25.23 -20.69 -2.22
CA GLY A 202 26.47 -20.09 -1.69
C GLY A 202 26.87 -20.50 -0.27
N ARG A 203 26.11 -21.35 0.43
CA ARG A 203 26.34 -21.64 1.87
C ARG A 203 27.09 -22.95 2.14
N PRO A 204 28.07 -22.96 3.06
CA PRO A 204 28.73 -24.19 3.48
C PRO A 204 27.77 -25.08 4.27
N TRP A 205 27.92 -26.41 4.21
CA TRP A 205 27.03 -27.37 4.91
C TRP A 205 26.85 -27.09 6.40
N ARG A 206 27.86 -26.47 7.04
CA ARG A 206 27.83 -26.05 8.45
C ARG A 206 26.70 -25.05 8.76
N SER A 207 26.23 -24.31 7.76
CA SER A 207 25.08 -23.39 7.91
C SER A 207 23.76 -24.13 8.16
N LEU A 208 23.71 -25.45 7.93
CA LEU A 208 22.55 -26.29 8.24
C LEU A 208 22.48 -26.64 9.73
N ALA A 209 23.59 -26.58 10.47
CA ALA A 209 23.68 -27.08 11.83
C ALA A 209 22.60 -26.50 12.79
N PRO A 210 22.27 -25.19 12.78
CA PRO A 210 21.21 -24.65 13.63
C PRO A 210 19.82 -25.17 13.27
N ALA A 211 19.52 -25.32 11.97
CA ALA A 211 18.24 -25.83 11.49
C ALA A 211 18.08 -27.32 11.82
N LEU A 212 19.15 -28.09 11.63
CA LEU A 212 19.21 -29.52 11.98
C LEU A 212 19.07 -29.73 13.50
N ALA A 213 19.77 -28.92 14.31
CA ALA A 213 19.66 -28.96 15.76
C ALA A 213 18.25 -28.60 16.25
N GLY A 214 17.62 -27.57 15.66
CA GLY A 214 16.26 -27.15 15.98
C GLY A 214 15.21 -28.20 15.61
N ALA A 215 15.31 -28.80 14.41
CA ALA A 215 14.39 -29.86 13.98
C ALA A 215 14.57 -31.15 14.79
N ALA A 216 15.81 -31.51 15.16
CA ALA A 216 16.09 -32.62 16.06
C ALA A 216 15.52 -32.38 17.47
N ALA A 217 15.70 -31.17 18.03
CA ALA A 217 15.12 -30.78 19.32
C ALA A 217 13.58 -30.85 19.32
N ARG A 218 12.94 -30.51 18.19
CA ARG A 218 11.49 -30.61 17.98
C ARG A 218 11.01 -32.01 17.58
N ARG A 219 11.91 -33.01 17.54
CA ARG A 219 11.64 -34.40 17.14
C ARG A 219 11.00 -34.53 15.74
N ARG A 220 11.48 -33.76 14.77
CA ARG A 220 11.01 -33.78 13.37
C ARG A 220 12.08 -34.35 12.42
N PRO A 221 12.34 -35.67 12.42
CA PRO A 221 13.43 -36.27 11.64
C PRO A 221 13.20 -36.22 10.13
N ARG A 222 11.94 -36.15 9.67
CA ARG A 222 11.62 -35.99 8.25
C ARG A 222 12.11 -34.65 7.70
N GLU A 223 11.87 -33.56 8.43
CA GLU A 223 12.35 -32.22 8.03
C GLU A 223 13.88 -32.16 7.91
N VAL A 224 14.59 -32.83 8.82
CA VAL A 224 16.05 -32.97 8.75
C VAL A 224 16.49 -33.68 7.47
N LEU A 225 15.87 -34.83 7.18
CA LEU A 225 16.18 -35.61 5.98
C LEU A 225 15.87 -34.85 4.70
N ASP A 226 14.74 -34.15 4.64
CA ASP A 226 14.33 -33.37 3.49
C ASP A 226 15.28 -32.20 3.24
N ARG A 227 15.69 -31.48 4.30
CA ARG A 227 16.70 -30.42 4.19
C ARG A 227 18.06 -30.94 3.72
N ALA A 228 18.48 -32.11 4.19
CA ALA A 228 19.72 -32.75 3.74
C ALA A 228 19.64 -33.16 2.26
N ARG A 229 18.50 -33.71 1.82
CA ARG A 229 18.25 -34.06 0.41
C ARG A 229 18.26 -32.83 -0.49
N GLN A 230 17.56 -31.76 -0.09
CA GLN A 230 17.54 -30.51 -0.85
C GLN A 230 18.95 -29.90 -0.95
N TRP A 231 19.71 -29.89 0.15
CA TRP A 231 21.10 -29.43 0.10
C TRP A 231 21.96 -30.27 -0.87
N ALA A 232 21.82 -31.60 -0.83
CA ALA A 232 22.53 -32.49 -1.74
C ALA A 232 22.13 -32.26 -3.20
N ALA A 233 20.83 -32.02 -3.47
CA ALA A 233 20.33 -31.65 -4.79
C ALA A 233 20.96 -30.35 -5.28
N VAL A 234 20.98 -29.28 -4.47
CA VAL A 234 21.64 -28.01 -4.84
C VAL A 234 23.13 -28.20 -5.13
N ARG A 235 23.83 -29.09 -4.42
CA ARG A 235 25.24 -29.40 -4.68
C ARG A 235 25.47 -30.18 -5.96
N ARG A 236 24.51 -31.03 -6.36
CA ARG A 236 24.59 -31.86 -7.56
C ARG A 236 24.10 -31.14 -8.82
N GLU A 237 23.04 -30.37 -8.70
CA GLU A 237 22.24 -29.82 -9.81
C GLU A 237 22.38 -28.29 -9.92
N GLY A 238 22.97 -27.64 -8.92
CA GLY A 238 23.18 -26.19 -8.90
C GLY A 238 22.04 -25.42 -8.26
N ILE A 239 22.04 -24.10 -8.45
CA ILE A 239 21.11 -23.18 -7.77
C ILE A 239 19.65 -23.35 -8.21
N ASP A 240 19.43 -23.91 -9.39
CA ASP A 240 18.08 -24.16 -9.93
C ASP A 240 17.33 -25.24 -9.13
N ALA A 241 18.04 -26.07 -8.37
CA ALA A 241 17.44 -27.04 -7.44
C ALA A 241 17.21 -26.46 -6.03
N ASP A 242 17.50 -25.19 -5.78
CA ASP A 242 17.29 -24.56 -4.46
C ASP A 242 15.78 -24.35 -4.23
N PRO A 243 15.23 -24.81 -3.09
CA PRO A 243 13.80 -24.74 -2.85
C PRO A 243 13.26 -23.31 -2.73
N TYR A 244 14.11 -22.30 -2.47
CA TYR A 244 13.68 -20.90 -2.46
C TYR A 244 13.87 -20.20 -3.81
N ASN A 245 14.48 -20.87 -4.79
CA ASN A 245 14.64 -20.35 -6.14
C ASN A 245 13.34 -20.52 -6.96
N THR A 246 12.28 -19.86 -6.52
CA THR A 246 10.95 -19.87 -7.16
C THR A 246 10.75 -18.70 -8.13
N PHE A 247 11.77 -17.87 -8.33
CA PHE A 247 11.70 -16.64 -9.13
C PHE A 247 11.22 -16.87 -10.56
N ARG A 248 11.68 -17.94 -11.23
CA ARG A 248 11.20 -18.30 -12.58
C ARG A 248 9.71 -18.57 -12.58
N THR A 249 9.23 -19.38 -11.63
CA THR A 249 7.79 -19.66 -11.46
C THR A 249 7.00 -18.39 -11.23
N ILE A 250 7.50 -17.47 -10.38
CA ILE A 250 6.85 -16.17 -10.14
C ILE A 250 6.72 -15.38 -11.44
N MET A 251 7.83 -15.24 -12.17
CA MET A 251 7.88 -14.49 -13.42
C MET A 251 6.98 -15.12 -14.49
N ASP A 252 7.05 -16.45 -14.68
CA ASP A 252 6.21 -17.20 -15.62
C ASP A 252 4.71 -17.01 -15.35
N VAL A 253 4.30 -17.11 -14.08
CA VAL A 253 2.89 -16.92 -13.71
C VAL A 253 2.46 -15.48 -13.91
N THR A 254 3.31 -14.53 -13.53
CA THR A 254 3.02 -13.09 -13.64
C THR A 254 2.88 -12.64 -15.09
N GLU A 255 3.82 -13.07 -15.94
CA GLU A 255 3.79 -12.82 -17.38
C GLU A 255 2.58 -13.47 -18.05
N GLY A 256 2.22 -14.70 -17.63
CA GLY A 256 1.00 -15.36 -18.08
C GLY A 256 -0.28 -14.61 -17.73
N GLY A 257 -0.26 -13.80 -16.66
CA GLY A 257 -1.33 -12.87 -16.28
C GLY A 257 -1.27 -11.51 -16.98
N GLY A 258 -0.28 -11.28 -17.86
CA GLY A 258 -0.11 -10.01 -18.56
C GLY A 258 0.43 -8.86 -17.71
N ALA A 259 1.04 -9.16 -16.56
CA ALA A 259 1.63 -8.17 -15.65
C ALA A 259 3.16 -8.30 -15.60
N ALA A 260 3.81 -7.30 -15.00
CA ALA A 260 5.22 -7.36 -14.64
C ALA A 260 5.36 -7.23 -13.12
N SER A 261 6.16 -8.10 -12.52
CA SER A 261 6.54 -8.03 -11.11
C SER A 261 7.55 -6.93 -10.82
N ALA A 262 7.54 -6.44 -9.58
CA ALA A 262 8.65 -5.71 -8.96
C ALA A 262 9.32 -6.58 -7.88
N PHE A 263 10.63 -6.77 -7.98
CA PHE A 263 11.44 -7.51 -7.01
C PHE A 263 12.27 -6.53 -6.18
N TYR A 264 12.06 -6.52 -4.87
CA TYR A 264 12.74 -5.63 -3.95
C TYR A 264 13.88 -6.37 -3.25
N PHE A 265 15.11 -5.92 -3.48
CA PHE A 265 16.33 -6.55 -2.95
C PHE A 265 16.86 -5.78 -1.75
N ILE A 266 17.32 -6.51 -0.72
CA ILE A 266 17.99 -5.94 0.45
C ILE A 266 19.46 -5.66 0.08
N PRO A 267 19.89 -4.39 -0.01
CA PRO A 267 21.25 -4.08 -0.44
C PRO A 267 22.31 -4.36 0.63
N ASP A 268 21.95 -4.18 1.91
CA ASP A 268 22.83 -4.42 3.06
C ASP A 268 22.13 -5.31 4.10
N ALA A 269 22.71 -6.48 4.33
CA ALA A 269 22.19 -7.44 5.29
C ALA A 269 22.48 -6.96 6.72
N THR A 270 21.44 -6.59 7.45
CA THR A 270 21.57 -6.12 8.84
C THR A 270 21.37 -7.27 9.83
N ARG A 271 21.66 -7.03 11.11
CA ARG A 271 21.34 -7.96 12.20
C ARG A 271 20.41 -7.28 13.19
N VAL A 272 19.32 -7.96 13.54
CA VAL A 272 18.45 -7.57 14.65
C VAL A 272 18.55 -8.65 15.72
N GLY A 273 19.11 -8.28 16.87
CA GLY A 273 19.52 -9.24 17.89
C GLY A 273 20.55 -10.25 17.34
N ARG A 274 20.24 -11.56 17.43
CA ARG A 274 21.09 -12.64 16.90
C ARG A 274 20.74 -13.08 15.48
N SER A 275 19.69 -12.50 14.87
CA SER A 275 19.15 -12.97 13.59
C SER A 275 19.60 -12.05 12.44
N PRO A 276 20.21 -12.59 11.37
CA PRO A 276 20.45 -11.81 10.15
C PRO A 276 19.12 -11.49 9.45
N ARG A 277 19.01 -10.27 8.95
CA ARG A 277 17.89 -9.65 8.23
C ARG A 277 18.43 -9.33 6.82
N GLY A 278 18.01 -10.08 5.82
CA GLY A 278 18.77 -10.22 4.58
C GLY A 278 19.86 -11.27 4.74
N ARG A 279 19.90 -12.20 3.79
CA ARG A 279 20.61 -13.47 3.95
C ARG A 279 21.53 -13.81 2.77
N TYR A 280 21.82 -12.79 1.97
CA TYR A 280 22.65 -12.79 0.78
C TYR A 280 23.31 -11.42 0.64
N THR A 281 24.25 -11.30 -0.27
CA THR A 281 24.80 -10.01 -0.73
C THR A 281 24.47 -9.81 -2.20
N LEU A 282 24.35 -8.56 -2.65
CA LEU A 282 24.16 -8.29 -4.08
C LEU A 282 25.36 -8.72 -4.94
N ASP A 283 26.52 -8.93 -4.33
CA ASP A 283 27.72 -9.42 -5.01
C ASP A 283 27.74 -10.94 -5.21
N ASP A 284 26.85 -11.67 -4.55
CA ASP A 284 26.77 -13.12 -4.70
C ASP A 284 26.41 -13.48 -6.15
N ALA A 285 27.24 -14.30 -6.80
CA ALA A 285 27.05 -14.69 -8.21
C ALA A 285 25.62 -15.22 -8.53
N PRO A 286 24.97 -16.04 -7.68
CA PRO A 286 23.57 -16.41 -7.87
C PRO A 286 22.59 -15.23 -7.85
N VAL A 287 22.82 -14.22 -7.00
CA VAL A 287 21.97 -13.02 -6.89
C VAL A 287 22.18 -12.12 -8.08
N ARG A 288 23.43 -11.89 -8.52
CA ARG A 288 23.73 -11.14 -9.75
C ARG A 288 23.06 -11.77 -10.98
N ARG A 289 23.07 -13.10 -11.09
CA ARG A 289 22.34 -13.82 -12.16
C ARG A 289 20.83 -13.60 -12.06
N LEU A 290 20.27 -13.69 -10.85
CA LEU A 290 18.85 -13.44 -10.62
C LEU A 290 18.45 -12.01 -11.02
N MET A 291 19.21 -10.99 -10.61
CA MET A 291 18.96 -9.59 -10.98
C MET A 291 19.00 -9.40 -12.50
N ALA A 292 19.99 -9.97 -13.18
CA ALA A 292 20.07 -9.92 -14.64
C ALA A 292 18.88 -10.62 -15.31
N GLU A 293 18.44 -11.78 -14.78
CA GLU A 293 17.28 -12.51 -15.30
C GLU A 293 15.98 -11.71 -15.13
N VAL A 294 15.72 -11.19 -13.93
CA VAL A 294 14.59 -10.31 -13.60
C VAL A 294 14.50 -9.15 -14.59
N ALA A 295 15.61 -8.41 -14.76
CA ALA A 295 15.63 -7.27 -15.68
C ALA A 295 15.46 -7.68 -17.15
N SER A 296 16.07 -8.79 -17.58
CA SER A 296 15.98 -9.27 -18.97
C SER A 296 14.57 -9.69 -19.37
N ARG A 297 13.74 -10.07 -18.39
CA ARG A 297 12.32 -10.41 -18.57
C ARG A 297 11.37 -9.22 -18.44
N GLY A 298 11.91 -8.01 -18.22
CA GLY A 298 11.12 -6.78 -18.13
C GLY A 298 10.50 -6.51 -16.75
N HIS A 299 10.96 -7.20 -15.72
CA HIS A 299 10.53 -6.96 -14.34
C HIS A 299 11.33 -5.85 -13.67
N GLU A 300 10.72 -5.18 -12.69
CA GLU A 300 11.34 -4.09 -11.95
C GLU A 300 12.28 -4.62 -10.85
N ILE A 301 13.41 -3.93 -10.67
CA ILE A 301 14.33 -4.10 -9.54
C ILE A 301 14.18 -2.86 -8.66
N GLY A 302 13.69 -3.06 -7.43
CA GLY A 302 13.53 -2.00 -6.43
C GLY A 302 14.32 -2.27 -5.16
N ILE A 303 14.26 -1.31 -4.24
CA ILE A 303 14.94 -1.42 -2.94
C ILE A 303 14.04 -2.07 -1.89
N HIS A 304 14.55 -3.08 -1.20
CA HIS A 304 14.00 -3.52 0.07
C HIS A 304 14.85 -2.96 1.21
N ALA A 305 14.55 -1.75 1.68
CA ALA A 305 15.43 -1.07 2.62
C ALA A 305 15.52 -1.86 3.92
N SER A 306 16.73 -1.93 4.47
CA SER A 306 16.99 -2.79 5.62
C SER A 306 16.19 -2.35 6.86
N TYR A 307 16.11 -3.24 7.85
CA TYR A 307 15.30 -3.02 9.05
C TYR A 307 15.55 -1.67 9.79
N PRO A 308 16.79 -1.21 9.98
CA PRO A 308 17.06 0.12 10.55
C PRO A 308 16.94 1.29 9.56
N ALA A 309 16.82 1.06 8.25
CA ALA A 309 16.82 2.15 7.27
C ALA A 309 15.58 3.06 7.34
N HIS A 310 14.51 2.64 8.02
CA HIS A 310 13.26 3.42 8.09
C HIS A 310 13.36 4.74 8.87
N ASP A 311 14.37 4.86 9.74
CA ASP A 311 14.66 6.01 10.60
C ASP A 311 16.10 6.51 10.45
N GLU A 312 16.87 5.96 9.50
CA GLU A 312 18.27 6.31 9.23
C GLU A 312 18.43 6.76 7.74
N PRO A 313 18.23 8.04 7.41
CA PRO A 313 18.33 8.54 6.04
C PRO A 313 19.68 8.27 5.37
N GLU A 314 20.79 8.39 6.11
CA GLU A 314 22.13 8.13 5.60
C GLU A 314 22.31 6.65 5.22
N ARG A 315 21.67 5.75 5.98
CA ARG A 315 21.67 4.31 5.67
C ARG A 315 20.87 4.03 4.41
N LEU A 316 19.67 4.59 4.27
CA LEU A 316 18.88 4.45 3.04
C LEU A 316 19.68 4.92 1.82
N ALA A 317 20.32 6.09 1.92
CA ALA A 317 21.14 6.63 0.83
C ALA A 317 22.31 5.69 0.47
N SER A 318 22.99 5.11 1.47
CA SER A 318 24.06 4.14 1.27
C SER A 318 23.55 2.84 0.62
N GLU A 319 22.41 2.32 1.07
CA GLU A 319 21.78 1.11 0.51
C GLU A 319 21.32 1.30 -0.94
N LEU A 320 20.71 2.45 -1.24
CA LEU A 320 20.38 2.86 -2.61
C LEU A 320 21.64 2.93 -3.47
N ALA A 321 22.71 3.54 -2.98
CA ALA A 321 23.97 3.61 -3.72
C ALA A 321 24.53 2.21 -4.00
N THR A 322 24.43 1.29 -3.04
CA THR A 322 24.84 -0.12 -3.22
C THR A 322 24.02 -0.83 -4.29
N LEU A 323 22.69 -0.71 -4.26
CA LEU A 323 21.83 -1.31 -5.28
C LEU A 323 22.08 -0.72 -6.67
N ARG A 324 22.20 0.62 -6.77
CA ARG A 324 22.47 1.32 -8.03
C ARG A 324 23.82 0.88 -8.63
N ARG A 325 24.85 0.69 -7.80
CA ARG A 325 26.15 0.14 -8.24
C ARG A 325 26.01 -1.28 -8.76
N ALA A 326 25.29 -2.15 -8.04
CA ALA A 326 25.07 -3.53 -8.48
C ALA A 326 24.33 -3.58 -9.85
N CYS A 327 23.32 -2.73 -10.05
CA CYS A 327 22.65 -2.58 -11.35
C CYS A 327 23.63 -2.10 -12.44
N GLN A 328 24.44 -1.08 -12.15
CA GLN A 328 25.42 -0.53 -13.09
C GLN A 328 26.46 -1.57 -13.52
N ASP A 329 27.01 -2.33 -12.58
CA ASP A 329 27.98 -3.40 -12.85
C ASP A 329 27.41 -4.49 -13.78
N LEU A 330 26.09 -4.70 -13.75
CA LEU A 330 25.37 -5.66 -14.58
C LEU A 330 24.90 -5.06 -15.91
N GLY A 331 25.18 -3.78 -16.17
CA GLY A 331 24.68 -3.07 -17.36
C GLY A 331 23.16 -2.85 -17.35
N LEU A 332 22.53 -2.90 -16.18
CA LEU A 332 21.09 -2.68 -16.00
C LEU A 332 20.79 -1.18 -15.82
N PRO A 333 19.53 -0.75 -16.02
CA PRO A 333 19.12 0.61 -15.66
C PRO A 333 19.49 0.93 -14.20
N SER A 334 20.24 2.01 -14.00
CA SER A 334 20.64 2.46 -12.67
C SER A 334 19.53 3.20 -11.92
N LEU A 335 18.39 3.47 -12.58
CA LEU A 335 17.26 4.14 -11.95
C LEU A 335 16.44 3.14 -11.14
N VAL A 336 16.68 3.14 -9.83
CA VAL A 336 15.81 2.50 -8.84
C VAL A 336 14.70 3.50 -8.50
N ARG A 337 13.46 3.16 -8.85
CA ARG A 337 12.29 4.05 -8.73
C ARG A 337 11.62 3.98 -7.36
N GLY A 338 11.51 2.78 -6.80
CA GLY A 338 10.81 2.61 -5.53
C GLY A 338 11.15 1.30 -4.85
N GLY A 339 10.32 0.94 -3.89
CA GLY A 339 10.61 -0.17 -3.01
C GLY A 339 9.70 -0.27 -1.80
N ARG A 340 10.22 -0.93 -0.77
CA ARG A 340 9.52 -1.20 0.48
C ARG A 340 10.48 -1.29 1.65
N HIS A 341 10.09 -0.81 2.82
CA HIS A 341 10.84 -1.09 4.04
C HIS A 341 10.61 -2.52 4.53
N HIS A 342 11.70 -3.18 4.93
CA HIS A 342 11.66 -4.49 5.57
C HIS A 342 10.74 -4.49 6.80
N TYR A 343 9.95 -5.56 6.95
CA TYR A 343 8.93 -5.73 8.00
C TYR A 343 7.70 -4.80 7.89
N LEU A 344 7.53 -4.06 6.80
CA LEU A 344 6.58 -2.95 6.70
C LEU A 344 6.85 -1.88 7.79
N ARG A 345 8.12 -1.73 8.18
CA ARG A 345 8.54 -0.80 9.22
C ARG A 345 8.50 0.63 8.66
N TRP A 346 7.47 1.36 9.03
CA TRP A 346 7.13 2.63 8.42
C TRP A 346 6.45 3.56 9.42
N ALA A 347 6.79 4.85 9.37
CA ALA A 347 6.23 5.87 10.25
C ALA A 347 5.85 7.15 9.48
N ALA A 348 4.58 7.55 9.61
CA ALA A 348 4.08 8.83 9.10
C ALA A 348 4.66 10.02 9.91
N PRO A 349 5.02 11.14 9.27
CA PRO A 349 5.39 11.31 7.86
C PRO A 349 6.87 11.00 7.59
N ARG A 350 7.67 10.71 8.64
CA ARG A 350 9.14 10.63 8.57
C ARG A 350 9.65 9.68 7.49
N SER A 351 9.10 8.47 7.38
CA SER A 351 9.56 7.48 6.40
C SER A 351 9.35 7.97 4.97
N TRP A 352 8.21 8.61 4.66
CA TRP A 352 7.99 9.22 3.35
C TRP A 352 8.93 10.38 3.07
N ARG A 353 9.24 11.23 4.06
CA ARG A 353 10.24 12.30 3.88
C ARG A 353 11.60 11.69 3.52
N THR A 354 12.06 10.70 4.27
CA THR A 354 13.32 9.99 4.01
C THR A 354 13.35 9.36 2.61
N TRP A 355 12.25 8.73 2.17
CA TRP A 355 12.13 8.16 0.82
C TRP A 355 12.18 9.22 -0.29
N SER A 356 11.44 10.30 -0.09
CA SER A 356 11.39 11.44 -1.02
C SER A 356 12.75 12.13 -1.14
N ASP A 357 13.43 12.38 -0.03
CA ASP A 357 14.75 13.02 0.01
C ASP A 357 15.83 12.14 -0.66
N ALA A 358 15.64 10.83 -0.65
CA ALA A 358 16.51 9.88 -1.36
C ALA A 358 16.26 9.83 -2.88
N GLY A 359 15.25 10.57 -3.37
CA GLY A 359 14.90 10.69 -4.79
C GLY A 359 14.22 9.44 -5.35
N LEU A 360 13.43 8.73 -4.52
CA LEU A 360 12.57 7.65 -4.97
C LEU A 360 11.23 8.21 -5.46
N ASP A 361 10.70 7.63 -6.54
CA ASP A 361 9.41 7.98 -7.14
C ASP A 361 8.23 7.46 -6.31
N TYR A 362 8.39 6.28 -5.70
CA TYR A 362 7.31 5.66 -4.94
C TYR A 362 7.76 4.81 -3.73
N ASP A 363 6.87 4.71 -2.74
CA ASP A 363 6.91 3.74 -1.64
C ASP A 363 5.73 2.77 -1.77
N SER A 364 5.92 1.51 -1.35
CA SER A 364 4.87 0.51 -1.34
C SER A 364 4.79 -0.20 0.03
N THR A 365 5.11 0.52 1.10
CA THR A 365 5.22 -0.04 2.45
C THR A 365 3.90 0.05 3.22
N VAL A 366 3.01 0.98 2.88
CA VAL A 366 1.79 1.21 3.66
C VAL A 366 0.78 0.07 3.48
N GLY A 367 0.84 -0.88 4.40
CA GLY A 367 -0.12 -1.98 4.61
C GLY A 367 -0.07 -2.46 6.06
N PHE A 368 -1.07 -3.22 6.53
CA PHE A 368 -1.01 -3.83 7.86
C PHE A 368 -0.38 -5.22 7.77
N ALA A 369 0.71 -5.46 8.51
CA ALA A 369 1.35 -6.78 8.51
C ALA A 369 0.42 -7.89 9.01
N GLU A 370 -0.45 -7.57 9.98
CA GLU A 370 -1.33 -8.52 10.67
C GLU A 370 -2.65 -8.78 9.93
N ARG A 371 -3.02 -7.92 8.96
CA ARG A 371 -4.33 -7.94 8.33
C ARG A 371 -4.27 -7.42 6.89
N PRO A 372 -4.60 -8.23 5.87
CA PRO A 372 -4.79 -7.74 4.51
C PRO A 372 -5.89 -6.67 4.45
N GLY A 373 -5.75 -5.72 3.53
CA GLY A 373 -6.76 -4.71 3.25
C GLY A 373 -6.22 -3.30 3.03
N PHE A 374 -7.12 -2.33 3.03
CA PHE A 374 -6.90 -0.94 2.62
C PHE A 374 -6.47 -0.08 3.82
N ARG A 375 -5.21 -0.21 4.27
CA ARG A 375 -4.68 0.58 5.41
C ARG A 375 -4.91 2.09 5.21
N ALA A 376 -4.59 2.61 4.02
CA ALA A 376 -4.80 4.00 3.62
C ALA A 376 -6.24 4.33 3.21
N GLY A 377 -7.16 3.37 3.26
CA GLY A 377 -8.53 3.50 2.75
C GLY A 377 -8.59 3.67 1.23
N THR A 378 -7.52 3.36 0.49
CA THR A 378 -7.49 3.43 -0.98
C THR A 378 -6.65 2.30 -1.54
N CYS A 379 -6.92 1.96 -2.79
CA CYS A 379 -6.06 1.13 -3.65
C CYS A 379 -5.52 1.87 -4.87
N ARG A 380 -5.80 3.17 -4.99
CA ARG A 380 -5.19 3.98 -6.04
C ARG A 380 -3.86 4.54 -5.52
N PRO A 381 -2.82 4.60 -6.36
CA PRO A 381 -1.59 5.28 -5.99
C PRO A 381 -1.91 6.75 -5.72
N TYR A 382 -1.26 7.37 -4.73
CA TYR A 382 -1.53 8.77 -4.36
C TYR A 382 -0.25 9.51 -3.95
N PRO A 383 -0.12 10.81 -4.30
CA PRO A 383 1.00 11.60 -3.80
C PRO A 383 0.88 11.78 -2.30
N VAL A 384 1.98 11.71 -1.56
CA VAL A 384 1.95 11.71 -0.09
C VAL A 384 2.06 13.12 0.51
N TYR A 385 1.60 13.25 1.76
CA TYR A 385 1.63 14.51 2.50
C TYR A 385 2.52 14.40 3.74
N ASP A 386 3.43 15.35 3.88
CA ASP A 386 4.25 15.53 5.07
C ASP A 386 3.50 16.42 6.07
N LEU A 387 2.98 15.79 7.13
CA LEU A 387 2.24 16.49 8.20
C LEU A 387 3.13 17.46 9.00
N ASP A 388 4.42 17.16 9.15
CA ASP A 388 5.36 18.00 9.89
C ASP A 388 5.77 19.21 9.04
N GLY A 389 6.07 18.96 7.75
CA GLY A 389 6.45 20.00 6.79
C GLY A 389 5.26 20.76 6.18
N ARG A 390 4.04 20.26 6.40
CA ARG A 390 2.77 20.78 5.85
C ARG A 390 2.82 20.97 4.33
N ALA A 391 3.33 19.96 3.65
CA ALA A 391 3.52 20.01 2.20
C ALA A 391 3.32 18.63 1.56
N GLN A 392 2.85 18.63 0.32
CA GLN A 392 2.89 17.44 -0.52
C GLN A 392 4.35 17.16 -0.90
N LEU A 393 4.78 15.90 -0.78
CA LEU A 393 6.11 15.46 -1.20
C LEU A 393 6.09 15.00 -2.67
N PRO A 394 7.21 15.08 -3.39
CA PRO A 394 7.37 14.49 -4.72
C PRO A 394 7.54 12.95 -4.64
N LEU A 395 6.65 12.28 -3.92
CA LEU A 395 6.64 10.84 -3.69
C LEU A 395 5.21 10.32 -3.78
N VAL A 396 5.03 9.14 -4.38
CA VAL A 396 3.75 8.44 -4.47
C VAL A 396 3.74 7.22 -3.56
N GLU A 397 2.68 7.03 -2.78
CA GLU A 397 2.41 5.75 -2.12
C GLU A 397 1.65 4.82 -3.06
N ARG A 398 2.07 3.57 -3.14
CA ARG A 398 1.36 2.44 -3.76
C ARG A 398 0.95 1.44 -2.67
N PRO A 399 -0.23 1.63 -2.04
CA PRO A 399 -0.60 0.90 -0.83
C PRO A 399 -0.59 -0.60 -1.02
N LEU A 400 0.02 -1.31 -0.08
CA LEU A 400 0.00 -2.77 -0.05
C LEU A 400 -1.38 -3.26 0.41
N ILE A 401 -2.06 -4.02 -0.45
CA ILE A 401 -3.40 -4.55 -0.15
C ILE A 401 -3.32 -5.96 0.43
N LEU A 402 -2.47 -6.81 -0.13
CA LEU A 402 -2.39 -8.22 0.25
C LEU A 402 -0.93 -8.66 0.39
N MET A 403 -0.62 -9.36 1.47
CA MET A 403 0.67 -10.01 1.67
C MET A 403 0.45 -11.47 2.10
N ASP A 404 1.20 -12.38 1.50
CA ASP A 404 1.18 -13.81 1.79
C ASP A 404 1.19 -14.16 3.29
N VAL A 405 2.16 -13.64 4.04
CA VAL A 405 2.32 -13.93 5.47
C VAL A 405 1.23 -13.28 6.31
N SER A 406 0.51 -12.27 5.82
CA SER A 406 -0.69 -11.78 6.49
C SER A 406 -1.84 -12.79 6.42
N VAL A 407 -1.93 -13.56 5.33
CA VAL A 407 -2.95 -14.59 5.14
C VAL A 407 -2.57 -15.87 5.89
N THR A 408 -1.39 -16.42 5.62
CA THR A 408 -1.03 -17.78 6.09
C THR A 408 -0.17 -17.79 7.35
N GLY A 409 0.50 -16.67 7.65
CA GLY A 409 1.31 -16.50 8.88
C GLY A 409 0.52 -15.93 10.03
N TYR A 410 0.05 -14.68 9.90
CA TYR A 410 -0.62 -13.92 10.96
C TYR A 410 -2.08 -14.34 11.16
N ALA A 411 -2.89 -14.35 10.09
CA ALA A 411 -4.27 -14.83 10.18
C ALA A 411 -4.36 -16.35 10.33
N GLY A 412 -3.27 -17.07 10.01
CA GLY A 412 -3.15 -18.51 10.23
C GLY A 412 -4.03 -19.36 9.31
N HIS A 413 -4.49 -18.81 8.19
CA HIS A 413 -5.23 -19.58 7.19
C HIS A 413 -4.32 -20.62 6.52
N ASP A 414 -4.88 -21.78 6.19
CA ASP A 414 -4.22 -22.69 5.24
C ASP A 414 -4.34 -22.06 3.84
N ALA A 415 -3.22 -21.98 3.11
CA ALA A 415 -3.22 -21.43 1.75
C ALA A 415 -4.23 -22.11 0.80
N ARG A 416 -4.63 -23.35 1.12
CA ARG A 416 -5.57 -24.16 0.33
C ARG A 416 -7.02 -24.02 0.79
N SER A 417 -7.28 -23.20 1.80
CA SER A 417 -8.62 -23.05 2.37
C SER A 417 -9.49 -22.14 1.51
N GLU A 418 -10.81 -22.39 1.52
CA GLU A 418 -11.77 -21.54 0.82
C GLU A 418 -11.80 -20.12 1.40
N GLU A 419 -11.54 -19.97 2.69
CA GLU A 419 -11.46 -18.67 3.37
C GLU A 419 -10.28 -17.83 2.86
N ALA A 420 -9.11 -18.46 2.64
CA ALA A 420 -7.96 -17.78 2.05
C ALA A 420 -8.28 -17.32 0.62
N ALA A 421 -8.89 -18.20 -0.19
CA ALA A 421 -9.29 -17.88 -1.55
C ALA A 421 -10.31 -16.73 -1.59
N GLU A 422 -11.34 -16.76 -0.75
CA GLU A 422 -12.38 -15.73 -0.69
C GLU A 422 -11.84 -14.39 -0.17
N LEU A 423 -10.90 -14.41 0.77
CA LEU A 423 -10.21 -13.19 1.21
C LEU A 423 -9.45 -12.52 0.05
N VAL A 424 -8.70 -13.30 -0.72
CA VAL A 424 -7.97 -12.79 -1.89
C VAL A 424 -8.93 -12.23 -2.94
N LEU A 425 -9.97 -12.99 -3.29
CA LEU A 425 -10.92 -12.60 -4.32
C LEU A 425 -11.76 -11.39 -3.89
N SER A 426 -12.15 -11.27 -2.61
CA SER A 426 -12.92 -10.13 -2.12
C SER A 426 -12.14 -8.83 -2.20
N LEU A 427 -10.87 -8.80 -1.76
CA LEU A 427 -10.01 -7.63 -1.88
C LEU A 427 -9.72 -7.25 -3.33
N ARG A 428 -9.48 -8.25 -4.18
CA ARG A 428 -9.30 -8.04 -5.63
C ARG A 428 -10.55 -7.42 -6.26
N ARG A 429 -11.74 -7.94 -5.94
CA ARG A 429 -13.02 -7.40 -6.43
C ARG A 429 -13.24 -5.96 -5.97
N ARG A 430 -12.90 -5.61 -4.73
CA ARG A 430 -12.99 -4.22 -4.24
C ARG A 430 -12.07 -3.28 -5.02
N CYS A 431 -10.83 -3.68 -5.31
CA CYS A 431 -9.94 -2.90 -6.17
C CYS A 431 -10.52 -2.74 -7.58
N GLN A 432 -11.09 -3.82 -8.14
CA GLN A 432 -11.65 -3.81 -9.49
C GLN A 432 -12.89 -2.91 -9.61
N GLN A 433 -13.74 -2.85 -8.58
CA GLN A 433 -14.95 -2.01 -8.53
C GLN A 433 -14.63 -0.52 -8.67
N VAL A 434 -13.52 -0.07 -8.05
CA VAL A 434 -13.09 1.34 -8.11
C VAL A 434 -12.01 1.59 -9.17
N GLY A 435 -11.61 0.57 -9.92
CA GLY A 435 -10.52 0.66 -10.90
C GLY A 435 -9.19 1.06 -10.27
N GLY A 436 -8.81 0.47 -9.14
CA GLY A 436 -7.52 0.71 -8.48
C GLY A 436 -6.47 -0.36 -8.74
N GLU A 437 -5.33 -0.23 -8.06
CA GLU A 437 -4.23 -1.20 -8.09
C GLU A 437 -4.42 -2.26 -6.99
N PHE A 438 -4.49 -3.54 -7.37
CA PHE A 438 -4.36 -4.63 -6.43
C PHE A 438 -2.89 -4.98 -6.23
N VAL A 439 -2.25 -4.26 -5.32
CA VAL A 439 -0.85 -4.46 -4.96
C VAL A 439 -0.72 -5.67 -4.03
N VAL A 440 -0.02 -6.70 -4.49
CA VAL A 440 0.17 -7.96 -3.77
C VAL A 440 1.65 -8.20 -3.47
N LEU A 441 1.95 -8.76 -2.31
CA LEU A 441 3.29 -9.19 -1.90
C LEU A 441 3.33 -10.70 -1.70
N TRP A 442 4.20 -11.38 -2.45
CA TRP A 442 4.54 -12.78 -2.22
C TRP A 442 6.05 -12.94 -2.12
N HIS A 443 6.53 -13.51 -1.03
CA HIS A 443 7.93 -13.84 -0.83
C HIS A 443 8.25 -15.14 -1.57
N ASN A 444 9.43 -15.19 -2.19
CA ASN A 444 9.88 -16.36 -2.97
C ASN A 444 9.97 -17.63 -2.12
N ASP A 445 10.38 -17.52 -0.86
CA ASP A 445 10.51 -18.64 0.08
C ASP A 445 9.18 -19.09 0.69
N VAL A 446 8.17 -18.20 0.73
CA VAL A 446 6.79 -18.56 1.10
C VAL A 446 6.14 -19.31 -0.04
N LEU A 447 6.30 -18.87 -1.29
CA LEU A 447 5.72 -19.52 -2.48
C LEU A 447 6.12 -21.01 -2.62
N ALA A 448 7.28 -21.39 -2.08
CA ALA A 448 7.75 -22.77 -2.04
C ALA A 448 6.91 -23.71 -1.15
N ARG A 449 6.01 -23.17 -0.32
CA ARG A 449 5.16 -23.95 0.59
C ARG A 449 3.91 -24.47 -0.16
N PRO A 450 3.32 -25.59 0.29
CA PRO A 450 2.13 -26.15 -0.36
C PRO A 450 0.96 -25.16 -0.41
N GLY A 451 0.32 -25.04 -1.58
CA GLY A 451 -0.87 -24.20 -1.81
C GLY A 451 -0.59 -22.73 -2.11
N GLU A 452 0.56 -22.19 -1.71
CA GLU A 452 0.90 -20.78 -1.91
C GLU A 452 0.98 -20.38 -3.38
N LEU A 453 1.47 -21.26 -4.25
CA LEU A 453 1.50 -21.01 -5.70
C LEU A 453 0.11 -20.86 -6.31
N ASP A 454 -0.86 -21.67 -5.86
CA ASP A 454 -2.22 -21.62 -6.38
C ASP A 454 -2.96 -20.39 -5.83
N LEU A 455 -2.71 -20.02 -4.57
CA LEU A 455 -3.24 -18.78 -4.00
C LEU A 455 -2.63 -17.54 -4.66
N PHE A 456 -1.34 -17.56 -4.98
CA PHE A 456 -0.67 -16.50 -5.75
C PHE A 456 -1.27 -16.38 -7.16
N ARG A 457 -1.48 -17.51 -7.86
CA ARG A 457 -2.18 -17.51 -9.16
C ARG A 457 -3.57 -16.90 -9.05
N LEU A 458 -4.34 -17.30 -8.03
CA LEU A 458 -5.67 -16.76 -7.78
C LEU A 458 -5.65 -15.24 -7.56
N ALA A 459 -4.65 -14.73 -6.83
CA ALA A 459 -4.49 -13.29 -6.62
C ALA A 459 -4.23 -12.54 -7.95
N LEU A 460 -3.46 -13.15 -8.86
CA LEU A 460 -3.14 -12.56 -10.15
C LEU A 460 -4.29 -12.62 -11.15
N THR A 461 -4.87 -13.81 -11.35
CA THR A 461 -5.84 -14.05 -12.42
C THR A 461 -7.27 -13.80 -11.98
N GLY A 462 -7.57 -13.95 -10.68
CA GLY A 462 -8.93 -13.98 -10.16
C GLY A 462 -9.68 -15.27 -10.49
N THR A 463 -9.00 -16.29 -11.04
CA THR A 463 -9.59 -17.58 -11.42
C THR A 463 -8.79 -18.73 -10.80
N THR A 464 -9.50 -19.69 -10.22
CA THR A 464 -8.95 -20.94 -9.67
C THR A 464 -8.43 -21.87 -10.75
#